data_AF-A0A8T4IWN7-F1
#
_entry.id   AF-A0A8T4IWN7-F1
#
_cell.length_a   1.000
_cell.length_b   1.000
_cell.length_c   1.000
_cell.angle_alpha   90.00
_cell.angle_beta   90.00
_cell.angle_gamma   90.00
#
_symmetry.space_group_name_H-M   'P 1'
#
loop_
_entity.id
_entity.type
_entity.pdbx_description
1 polymer ?
#
loop_
_entity_poly.entity_id
_entity_poly.type
_entity_poly.pdbx_seq_one_letter_code
_entity_poly.pdbx_strand_id
1 'polypeptide(L)'
;MDTRNLFMTPVTSRLLRAEWGLGLLVSAALFIGHLDEVRWLPAVVLFVYIDLIGYLPGAIRFRRAGGRVPKVYYLLYNVMHSLVTQGLVALAWTWVWGFEWALLALPLHLFGDRALFGNYLKPFGVKFEPYAHPVYVRFQNEFAALPGAGEEKESGTVACP
;
A
#
# COMPACT_ATOMS: atom_id res chain seq x y z
N MET A 1 6.62 2.57 -3.31
CA MET A 1 7.56 1.91 -2.40
C MET A 1 6.96 0.55 -2.18
N ASP A 2 7.78 -0.47 -2.03
CA ASP A 2 7.30 -1.85 -1.87
C ASP A 2 8.02 -2.49 -0.69
N THR A 3 7.65 -3.71 -0.33
CA THR A 3 8.23 -4.47 0.79
C THR A 3 9.75 -4.57 0.79
N ARG A 4 10.40 -4.44 -0.38
CA ARG A 4 11.84 -4.55 -0.57
C ARG A 4 12.52 -3.18 -0.73
N ASN A 5 11.76 -2.11 -0.96
CA ASN A 5 12.25 -0.76 -1.26
C ASN A 5 11.38 0.30 -0.58
N LEU A 6 11.33 0.27 0.76
CA LEU A 6 10.47 1.13 1.56
C LEU A 6 11.00 2.56 1.74
N PHE A 7 12.31 2.80 1.57
CA PHE A 7 12.97 4.09 1.86
C PHE A 7 12.55 4.70 3.22
N MET A 8 12.27 3.83 4.19
CA MET A 8 11.83 4.15 5.55
C MET A 8 12.59 3.25 6.51
N THR A 9 12.71 3.68 7.78
CA THR A 9 13.22 2.80 8.83
C THR A 9 12.19 1.71 9.15
N PRO A 10 12.60 0.56 9.73
CA PRO A 10 11.65 -0.49 10.10
C PRO A 10 10.53 0.00 11.04
N VAL A 11 10.86 0.88 12.00
CA VAL A 11 9.89 1.42 12.96
C VAL A 11 8.88 2.33 12.26
N THR A 12 9.34 3.29 11.47
CA THR A 12 8.45 4.21 10.73
C THR A 12 7.56 3.48 9.74
N SER A 13 8.09 2.44 9.07
CA SER A 13 7.27 1.59 8.20
C SER A 13 6.19 0.82 8.97
N ARG A 14 6.49 0.28 10.15
CA ARG A 14 5.48 -0.42 10.98
C ARG A 14 4.40 0.53 11.48
N LEU A 15 4.76 1.73 11.93
CA LEU A 15 3.80 2.75 12.36
C LEU A 15 2.88 3.15 11.20
N LEU A 16 3.44 3.43 10.02
CA LEU A 16 2.65 3.74 8.84
C LEU A 16 1.70 2.57 8.48
N ARG A 17 2.17 1.33 8.55
CA ARG A 17 1.32 0.15 8.33
C ARG A 17 0.20 0.03 9.38
N ALA A 18 0.44 0.45 10.62
CA ALA A 18 -0.59 0.47 11.66
C ALA A 18 -1.68 1.52 11.35
N GLU A 19 -1.32 2.69 10.83
CA GLU A 19 -2.31 3.71 10.38
C GLU A 19 -3.22 3.14 9.29
N TRP A 20 -2.64 2.50 8.27
CA TRP A 20 -3.42 1.82 7.24
C TRP A 20 -4.21 0.63 7.79
N GLY A 21 -3.66 -0.07 8.78
CA GLY A 21 -4.30 -1.19 9.47
C GLY A 21 -5.56 -0.74 10.20
N LEU A 22 -5.54 0.42 10.86
CA LEU A 22 -6.73 0.99 11.48
C LEU A 22 -7.81 1.29 10.43
N GLY A 23 -7.43 1.94 9.32
CA GLY A 23 -8.36 2.20 8.21
C GLY A 23 -8.96 0.91 7.64
N LEU A 24 -8.15 -0.14 7.48
CA LEU A 24 -8.58 -1.46 7.04
C LEU A 24 -9.58 -2.08 8.03
N LEU A 25 -9.27 -2.06 9.33
CA LEU A 25 -10.13 -2.61 10.38
C LEU A 25 -11.49 -1.92 10.41
N VAL A 26 -11.51 -0.58 10.37
CA VAL A 26 -12.76 0.19 10.36
C VAL A 26 -13.57 -0.11 9.10
N SER A 27 -12.93 -0.12 7.92
CA SER A 27 -13.60 -0.41 6.66
C SER A 27 -14.17 -1.84 6.62
N ALA A 28 -13.41 -2.81 7.14
CA ALA A 28 -13.83 -4.20 7.23
C ALA A 28 -14.98 -4.39 8.23
N ALA A 29 -14.92 -3.76 9.41
CA ALA A 29 -15.99 -3.82 10.38
C ALA A 29 -17.30 -3.25 9.82
N LEU A 30 -17.25 -2.10 9.13
CA LEU A 30 -18.40 -1.51 8.47
C LEU A 30 -18.94 -2.39 7.35
N PHE A 31 -18.07 -2.95 6.52
CA PHE A 31 -18.47 -3.82 5.41
C PHE A 31 -19.10 -5.13 5.92
N ILE A 32 -18.52 -5.74 6.95
CA ILE A 32 -19.04 -6.97 7.59
C ILE A 32 -20.37 -6.70 8.30
N GLY A 33 -20.50 -5.53 8.95
CA GLY A 33 -21.71 -5.15 9.66
C GLY A 33 -22.92 -4.89 8.76
N HIS A 34 -22.72 -4.72 7.45
CA HIS A 34 -23.77 -4.42 6.48
C HIS A 34 -23.72 -5.37 5.26
N LEU A 35 -23.27 -6.62 5.43
CA LEU A 35 -23.10 -7.58 4.33
C LEU A 35 -24.39 -7.85 3.54
N ASP A 36 -25.53 -7.79 4.22
CA ASP A 36 -26.86 -7.94 3.66
C ASP A 36 -27.29 -6.74 2.79
N GLU A 37 -26.70 -5.57 3.03
CA GLU A 37 -26.92 -4.35 2.24
C GLU A 37 -25.88 -4.17 1.12
N VAL A 38 -24.81 -4.97 1.13
CA VAL A 38 -23.76 -4.89 0.11
C VAL A 38 -24.24 -5.46 -1.22
N ARG A 39 -24.26 -4.59 -2.23
CA ARG A 39 -24.38 -5.01 -3.63
C ARG A 39 -23.06 -5.65 -4.08
N TRP A 40 -23.04 -6.98 -4.10
CA TRP A 40 -21.85 -7.78 -4.36
C TRP A 40 -21.20 -7.54 -5.72
N LEU A 41 -21.99 -7.38 -6.79
CA LEU A 41 -21.43 -7.15 -8.12
C LEU A 41 -20.62 -5.83 -8.18
N PRO A 42 -21.18 -4.66 -7.78
CA PRO A 42 -20.39 -3.44 -7.62
C PRO A 42 -19.18 -3.62 -6.70
N ALA A 43 -19.32 -4.26 -5.54
CA ALA A 43 -18.22 -4.46 -4.59
C ALA A 43 -17.04 -5.22 -5.22
N VAL A 44 -17.33 -6.34 -5.90
CA VAL A 44 -16.31 -7.15 -6.59
C VAL A 44 -15.66 -6.37 -7.72
N VAL A 45 -16.44 -5.66 -8.54
CA VAL A 45 -15.90 -4.85 -9.64
C VAL A 45 -15.00 -3.74 -9.10
N LEU A 46 -15.45 -2.99 -8.09
CA LEU A 46 -14.69 -1.90 -7.46
C LEU A 46 -13.42 -2.40 -6.76
N PHE A 47 -13.42 -3.61 -6.21
CA PHE A 47 -12.21 -4.22 -5.68
C PHE A 47 -11.23 -4.59 -6.80
N VAL A 48 -11.70 -5.36 -7.78
CA VAL A 48 -10.82 -6.01 -8.77
C VAL A 48 -10.30 -5.06 -9.84
N TYR A 49 -11.05 -4.04 -10.24
CA TYR A 49 -10.65 -3.18 -11.36
C TYR A 49 -9.37 -2.36 -11.08
N ILE A 50 -9.08 -2.08 -9.81
CA ILE A 50 -7.87 -1.38 -9.37
C ILE A 50 -6.63 -2.14 -9.86
N ASP A 51 -6.61 -3.46 -9.67
CA ASP A 51 -5.50 -4.31 -10.08
C ASP A 51 -5.53 -4.65 -11.56
N LEU A 52 -6.72 -4.89 -12.13
CA LEU A 52 -6.85 -5.22 -13.54
C LEU A 52 -6.31 -4.10 -14.43
N ILE A 53 -6.52 -2.84 -14.05
CA ILE A 53 -6.02 -1.68 -14.79
C ILE A 53 -4.63 -1.26 -14.30
N GLY A 54 -4.42 -1.24 -12.99
CA GLY A 54 -3.23 -0.67 -12.37
C GLY A 54 -2.02 -1.60 -12.32
N TYR A 55 -2.21 -2.85 -11.89
CA TYR A 55 -1.11 -3.76 -11.57
C TYR A 55 -0.86 -4.80 -12.66
N LEU A 56 -1.91 -5.53 -13.04
CA LEU A 56 -1.81 -6.71 -13.89
C LEU A 56 -1.11 -6.46 -15.23
N PRO A 57 -1.38 -5.35 -15.97
CA PRO A 57 -0.70 -5.09 -17.24
C PRO A 57 0.82 -4.91 -17.07
N GLY A 58 1.23 -4.23 -16.00
CA GLY A 58 2.65 -4.02 -15.67
C GLY A 58 3.34 -5.31 -15.25
N ALA A 59 2.68 -6.14 -14.45
CA ALA A 59 3.20 -7.43 -13.98
C ALA A 59 3.39 -8.42 -15.14
N ILE A 60 2.42 -8.49 -16.06
CA ILE A 60 2.52 -9.29 -17.29
C ILE A 60 3.70 -8.80 -18.13
N ARG A 61 3.82 -7.48 -18.34
CA ARG A 61 4.94 -6.91 -19.09
C ARG A 61 6.27 -7.23 -18.43
N PHE A 62 6.38 -7.10 -17.10
CA PHE A 62 7.59 -7.39 -16.35
C PHE A 62 8.08 -8.83 -16.60
N ARG A 63 7.17 -9.80 -16.46
CA ARG A 63 7.47 -11.23 -16.69
C ARG A 63 7.90 -11.52 -18.13
N ARG A 64 7.23 -10.93 -19.11
CA ARG A 64 7.53 -11.14 -20.55
C ARG A 64 8.81 -10.42 -21.01
N ALA A 65 9.25 -9.38 -20.31
CA ALA A 65 10.32 -8.48 -20.74
C ALA A 65 11.65 -8.66 -20.00
N GLY A 66 11.79 -9.69 -19.16
CA GLY A 66 12.97 -9.86 -18.31
C GLY A 66 13.16 -8.68 -17.32
N GLY A 67 12.06 -8.09 -16.85
CA GLY A 67 12.07 -7.05 -15.83
C GLY A 67 12.12 -5.60 -16.32
N ARG A 68 12.08 -5.36 -17.64
CA ARG A 68 11.98 -4.01 -18.21
C ARG A 68 10.52 -3.60 -18.43
N VAL A 69 10.06 -2.59 -17.68
CA VAL A 69 8.67 -2.12 -17.74
C VAL A 69 8.64 -0.63 -18.12
N PRO A 70 7.94 -0.23 -19.19
CA PRO A 70 7.73 1.18 -19.54
C PRO A 70 7.05 1.98 -18.42
N LYS A 71 7.37 3.28 -18.33
CA LYS A 71 6.85 4.18 -17.29
C LYS A 71 5.32 4.26 -17.23
N VAL A 72 4.63 4.04 -18.35
CA VAL A 72 3.16 4.05 -18.39
C VAL A 72 2.53 3.07 -17.41
N TYR A 73 3.13 1.89 -17.19
CA TYR A 73 2.59 0.91 -16.24
C TYR A 73 2.77 1.35 -14.78
N TYR A 74 3.82 2.12 -14.48
CA TYR A 74 3.98 2.74 -13.16
C TYR A 74 2.93 3.85 -12.95
N LEU A 75 2.64 4.62 -14.00
CA LEU A 75 1.58 5.63 -13.95
C LEU A 75 0.21 4.97 -13.72
N LEU A 76 -0.12 3.94 -14.49
CA LEU A 76 -1.36 3.17 -14.31
C LEU A 76 -1.46 2.62 -12.88
N TYR A 77 -0.40 1.98 -12.38
CA TYR A 77 -0.37 1.49 -11.01
C TYR A 77 -0.63 2.61 -10.00
N ASN A 78 0.12 3.71 -10.09
CA ASN A 78 0.04 4.81 -9.12
C ASN A 78 -1.29 5.53 -9.15
N VAL A 79 -1.87 5.76 -10.33
CA VAL A 79 -3.18 6.39 -10.48
C VAL A 79 -4.25 5.47 -9.89
N MET A 80 -4.28 4.19 -10.27
CA MET A 80 -5.29 3.26 -9.78
C MET A 80 -5.16 3.00 -8.27
N HIS A 81 -3.93 2.97 -7.73
CA HIS A 81 -3.67 2.75 -6.32
C HIS A 81 -3.60 4.04 -5.50
N SER A 82 -4.05 5.18 -6.05
CA SER A 82 -4.12 6.46 -5.34
C SER A 82 -5.43 6.58 -4.57
N LEU A 83 -5.35 6.96 -3.30
CA LEU A 83 -6.53 7.33 -2.51
C LEU A 83 -7.27 8.52 -3.09
N VAL A 84 -6.56 9.45 -3.74
CA VAL A 84 -7.20 10.58 -4.41
C VAL A 84 -8.09 10.07 -5.54
N THR A 85 -7.57 9.19 -6.38
CA THR A 85 -8.34 8.62 -7.50
C THR A 85 -9.52 7.81 -7.01
N GLN A 86 -9.32 6.92 -6.03
CA GLN A 86 -10.41 6.09 -5.51
C GLN A 86 -11.44 6.88 -4.69
N GLY A 87 -11.01 7.92 -3.99
CA GLY A 87 -11.91 8.88 -3.34
C GLY A 87 -12.77 9.63 -4.37
N LEU A 88 -12.19 10.09 -5.48
CA LEU A 88 -12.95 10.71 -6.56
C LEU A 88 -13.93 9.74 -7.22
N VAL A 89 -13.56 8.48 -7.40
CA VAL A 89 -14.47 7.43 -7.89
C VAL A 89 -15.62 7.23 -6.92
N ALA A 90 -15.34 7.12 -5.62
CA ALA A 90 -16.38 6.97 -4.60
C ALA A 90 -17.33 8.17 -4.54
N LEU A 91 -16.79 9.39 -4.63
CA LEU A 91 -17.59 10.62 -4.66
C LEU A 91 -18.44 10.73 -5.92
N ALA A 92 -17.87 10.43 -7.09
CA ALA A 92 -18.60 10.41 -8.35
C ALA A 92 -19.71 9.36 -8.34
N TRP A 93 -19.43 8.17 -7.80
CA TRP A 93 -20.45 7.13 -7.65
C TRP A 93 -21.57 7.59 -6.73
N THR A 94 -21.22 8.09 -5.55
CA THR A 94 -22.18 8.61 -4.57
C THR A 94 -23.05 9.71 -5.15
N TRP A 95 -22.48 10.58 -5.99
CA TRP A 95 -23.21 11.64 -6.66
C TRP A 95 -24.26 11.13 -7.66
N VAL A 96 -23.94 10.08 -8.43
CA VAL A 96 -24.80 9.58 -9.51
C VAL A 96 -25.82 8.55 -9.00
N TRP A 97 -25.43 7.69 -8.07
CA TRP A 97 -26.24 6.55 -7.62
C TRP A 97 -26.60 6.58 -6.12
N GLY A 98 -26.08 7.54 -5.37
CA GLY A 98 -26.18 7.55 -3.92
C GLY A 98 -25.10 6.71 -3.24
N PHE A 99 -25.03 6.81 -1.92
CA PHE A 99 -24.09 6.02 -1.13
C PHE A 99 -24.50 4.56 -1.09
N GLU A 100 -23.53 3.67 -1.25
CA GLU A 100 -23.72 2.22 -1.12
C GLU A 100 -22.54 1.61 -0.33
N TRP A 101 -22.84 0.61 0.50
CA TRP A 101 -21.82 -0.12 1.27
C TRP A 101 -20.79 -0.84 0.39
N ALA A 102 -21.13 -1.13 -0.87
CA ALA A 102 -20.20 -1.66 -1.86
C ALA A 102 -18.97 -0.77 -2.10
N LEU A 103 -19.08 0.55 -1.85
CA LEU A 103 -17.97 1.49 -2.00
C LEU A 103 -16.84 1.24 -1.01
N LEU A 104 -17.11 0.53 0.10
CA LEU A 104 -16.06 0.12 1.05
C LEU A 104 -15.08 -0.89 0.44
N ALA A 105 -15.40 -1.53 -0.70
CA ALA A 105 -14.45 -2.34 -1.44
C ALA A 105 -13.19 -1.55 -1.85
N LEU A 106 -13.32 -0.25 -2.12
CA LEU A 106 -12.21 0.64 -2.50
C LEU A 106 -11.19 0.82 -1.36
N PRO A 107 -11.57 1.30 -0.15
CA PRO A 107 -10.65 1.37 0.97
C PRO A 107 -10.19 -0.01 1.43
N LEU A 108 -11.02 -1.06 1.38
CA LEU A 108 -10.59 -2.42 1.71
C LEU A 108 -9.39 -2.87 0.85
N HIS A 109 -9.45 -2.64 -0.47
CA HIS A 109 -8.33 -2.93 -1.37
C HIS A 109 -7.09 -2.10 -1.03
N LEU A 110 -7.23 -0.77 -0.99
CA LEU A 110 -6.09 0.14 -0.82
C LEU A 110 -5.43 0.03 0.56
N PHE A 111 -6.23 -0.12 1.61
CA PHE A 111 -5.73 -0.28 2.97
C PHE A 111 -5.18 -1.69 3.18
N GLY A 112 -5.79 -2.72 2.59
CA GLY A 112 -5.25 -4.08 2.56
C GLY A 112 -3.83 -4.12 1.98
N ASP A 113 -3.66 -3.50 0.81
CA ASP A 113 -2.36 -3.39 0.15
C ASP A 113 -1.27 -2.77 1.01
N ARG A 114 -1.60 -1.70 1.74
CA ARG A 114 -0.63 -0.95 2.53
C ARG A 114 -0.39 -1.59 3.89
N ALA A 115 -1.44 -2.00 4.58
CA ALA A 115 -1.37 -2.55 5.92
C ALA A 115 -0.79 -3.96 5.93
N LEU A 116 -1.24 -4.83 5.01
CA LEU A 116 -0.88 -6.25 4.99
C LEU A 116 0.31 -6.53 4.08
N PHE A 117 0.33 -5.93 2.89
CA PHE A 117 1.40 -6.18 1.92
C PHE A 117 2.49 -5.12 1.92
N GLY A 118 2.30 -3.95 2.52
CA GLY A 118 3.31 -2.87 2.48
C GLY A 118 3.56 -2.34 1.06
N ASN A 119 2.57 -2.45 0.18
CA ASN A 119 2.62 -1.92 -1.17
C ASN A 119 2.12 -0.47 -1.18
N TYR A 120 2.94 0.41 -1.73
CA TYR A 120 2.66 1.83 -1.89
C TYR A 120 2.94 2.26 -3.34
N LEU A 121 2.62 3.53 -3.67
CA LEU A 121 2.88 4.12 -4.98
C LEU A 121 4.32 3.86 -5.45
N LYS A 122 4.49 3.22 -6.61
CA LYS A 122 5.75 2.79 -7.19
C LYS A 122 6.56 3.99 -7.73
N PRO A 123 7.76 4.26 -7.19
CA PRO A 123 8.69 5.20 -7.76
C PRO A 123 9.17 4.73 -9.14
N PHE A 124 9.39 5.64 -10.08
CA PHE A 124 9.89 5.28 -11.41
C PHE A 124 11.34 4.77 -11.42
N GLY A 125 12.10 5.01 -10.34
CA GLY A 125 13.49 4.60 -10.21
C GLY A 125 13.70 3.16 -9.70
N VAL A 126 12.64 2.49 -9.23
CA VAL A 126 12.72 1.10 -8.76
C VAL A 126 12.08 0.15 -9.78
N LYS A 127 12.45 -1.13 -9.73
CA LYS A 127 11.82 -2.15 -10.57
C LYS A 127 10.31 -2.25 -10.27
N PHE A 128 9.53 -2.62 -11.28
CA PHE A 128 8.08 -2.68 -11.15
C PHE A 128 7.65 -3.75 -10.14
N GLU A 129 8.27 -4.93 -10.19
CA GLU A 129 8.12 -5.96 -9.15
C GLU A 129 9.12 -5.74 -8.00
N PRO A 130 8.82 -6.22 -6.78
CA PRO A 130 9.59 -5.93 -5.57
C PRO A 130 10.94 -6.67 -5.55
N TYR A 131 11.95 -6.06 -6.14
CA TYR A 131 13.34 -6.50 -6.08
C TYR A 131 14.15 -5.47 -5.29
N ALA A 132 14.98 -5.94 -4.35
CA ALA A 132 15.86 -5.07 -3.58
C ALA A 132 16.73 -4.22 -4.50
N HIS A 133 16.62 -2.89 -4.37
CA HIS A 133 17.41 -1.93 -5.12
C HIS A 133 18.75 -1.71 -4.41
N PRO A 134 19.91 -1.79 -5.09
CA PRO A 134 21.22 -1.69 -4.45
C PRO A 134 21.42 -0.42 -3.62
N VAL A 135 20.88 0.71 -4.09
CA VAL A 135 20.94 1.99 -3.35
C VAL A 135 20.17 1.92 -2.04
N TYR A 136 19.04 1.21 -2.00
CA TYR A 136 18.27 1.07 -0.77
C TYR A 136 18.99 0.16 0.23
N VAL A 137 19.60 -0.94 -0.23
CA VAL A 137 20.43 -1.81 0.62
C VAL A 137 21.60 -1.02 1.22
N ARG A 138 22.29 -0.22 0.41
CA ARG A 138 23.37 0.64 0.90
C ARG A 138 22.87 1.64 1.94
N PHE A 139 21.76 2.32 1.66
CA PHE A 139 21.12 3.23 2.61
C PHE A 139 20.81 2.53 3.95
N GLN A 140 20.23 1.33 3.93
CA GLN A 140 19.94 0.58 5.15
C GLN A 140 21.20 0.28 5.96
N ASN A 141 22.28 -0.16 5.29
CA ASN A 141 23.54 -0.48 5.95
C ASN A 141 24.19 0.77 6.57
N GLU A 142 24.24 1.87 5.82
CA GLU A 142 24.82 3.13 6.29
C GLU A 142 23.99 3.73 7.43
N PHE A 143 22.65 3.72 7.32
CA PHE A 143 21.76 4.22 8.36
C PHE A 143 21.86 3.41 9.66
N ALA A 144 21.96 2.07 9.55
CA ALA A 144 22.12 1.20 10.71
C ALA A 144 23.49 1.37 11.41
N ALA A 145 24.50 1.85 10.69
CA ALA A 145 25.83 2.13 11.24
C ALA A 145 25.94 3.51 11.93
N LEU A 146 24.90 4.36 11.87
CA LEU A 146 24.92 5.66 12.54
C LEU A 146 24.91 5.51 14.07
N PRO A 147 25.75 6.24 14.81
CA PRO A 147 25.70 6.27 16.28
C PRO A 147 24.30 6.66 16.77
N GLY A 148 23.77 5.91 17.74
CA GLY A 148 22.41 6.12 18.27
C GLY A 148 21.27 5.45 17.48
N ALA A 149 21.53 4.83 16.32
CA ALA A 149 20.49 4.10 15.56
C ALA A 149 20.10 2.74 16.20
N GLY A 150 20.82 2.30 17.25
CA GLY A 150 20.61 1.02 17.94
C GLY A 150 20.78 1.02 19.47
N GLU A 151 21.03 2.18 20.11
CA GLU A 151 21.37 2.26 21.54
C GLU A 151 20.18 2.34 22.52
N GLU A 152 18.93 2.24 22.04
CA GLU A 152 17.75 2.19 22.93
C GLU A 152 17.49 0.80 23.54
N LYS A 153 18.45 -0.13 23.46
CA LYS A 153 18.43 -1.39 24.20
C LYS A 153 19.56 -1.36 25.23
N GLU A 154 19.18 -1.39 26.51
CA GLU A 154 20.03 -1.44 27.72
C GLU A 154 20.57 -0.11 28.26
N SER A 155 19.67 0.78 28.69
CA SER A 155 19.93 1.68 29.83
C SER A 155 18.94 1.38 30.95
N GLY A 156 18.88 0.11 31.35
CA GLY A 156 18.06 -0.39 32.44
C GLY A 156 18.92 -0.89 33.59
N THR A 157 19.73 -0.03 34.20
CA THR A 157 20.22 -0.24 35.57
C THR A 157 20.48 1.13 36.19
N VAL A 158 19.45 1.70 36.80
CA VAL A 158 19.63 2.77 37.79
C VAL A 158 20.08 2.06 39.07
N ALA A 159 21.39 2.10 39.35
CA ALA A 159 21.88 1.88 40.69
C ALA A 159 21.74 3.21 41.45
N CYS A 160 20.77 3.28 42.36
CA CYS A 160 20.72 4.34 43.37
C CYS A 160 21.69 4.00 44.53
N PRO A 161 22.28 5.03 45.17
CA PRO A 161 23.27 4.91 46.24
C PRO A 161 22.70 4.36 47.56
#